data_AF-B7TYH6-F1
#
_entry.id   AF-B7TYH6-F1
#
_cell.length_a   1.000
_cell.length_b   1.000
_cell.length_c   1.000
_cell.angle_alpha   90.00
_cell.angle_beta   90.00
_cell.angle_gamma   90.00
#
_symmetry.space_group_name_H-M   'P 1'
#
loop_
_entity.id
_entity.type
_entity.pdbx_description
1 polymer ?
#
loop_
_entity_poly.entity_id
_entity_poly.type
_entity_poly.pdbx_seq_one_letter_code
_entity_poly.pdbx_strand_id
1 'polypeptide(L)' 'PGIAVMGVCLFIPGMATARIHRFSNGGKEKRVAHYSYQWYLMERDRRVSGVNRYYVSKG' A
#
# COMPACT_ATOMS: atom_id res chain seq x y z
N PRO A 1 26.25 -20.62 -7.07
CA PRO A 1 25.35 -20.11 -8.16
C PRO A 1 23.85 -20.32 -7.89
N GLY A 2 23.39 -21.55 -7.62
CA GLY A 2 21.95 -21.84 -7.43
C GLY A 2 21.30 -21.17 -6.22
N ILE A 3 22.00 -21.09 -5.08
CA ILE A 3 21.50 -20.40 -3.87
C ILE A 3 21.29 -18.90 -4.13
N ALA A 4 22.15 -18.27 -4.94
CA ALA A 4 21.99 -16.86 -5.30
C ALA A 4 20.74 -16.64 -6.17
N VAL A 5 20.48 -17.52 -7.13
CA VAL A 5 19.25 -17.49 -7.95
C VAL A 5 18.01 -17.65 -7.06
N MET A 6 18.02 -18.64 -6.15
CA MET A 6 16.94 -18.83 -5.18
C MET A 6 16.72 -17.58 -4.32
N GLY A 7 17.80 -16.95 -3.84
CA GLY A 7 17.72 -15.70 -3.07
C GLY A 7 17.08 -14.56 -3.86
N VAL A 8 17.46 -14.37 -5.13
CA VAL A 8 16.87 -13.35 -6.01
C VAL A 8 15.39 -13.63 -6.26
N CYS A 9 15.02 -14.88 -6.55
CA CYS A 9 13.63 -15.28 -6.77
C CYS A 9 12.74 -15.06 -5.55
N LEU A 10 13.28 -15.21 -4.33
CA LEU A 10 12.55 -14.91 -3.09
C LEU A 10 12.51 -13.42 -2.75
N PHE A 11 13.52 -12.65 -3.17
CA PHE A 11 13.59 -11.22 -2.93
C PHE A 11 12.63 -10.41 -3.82
N ILE A 12 12.53 -10.77 -5.10
CA ILE A 12 11.75 -10.03 -6.10
C ILE A 12 10.29 -9.80 -5.66
N PRO A 13 9.52 -10.80 -5.16
CA PRO A 13 8.13 -10.59 -4.76
C PRO A 13 7.97 -9.55 -3.63
N GLY A 14 8.82 -9.58 -2.61
CA GLY A 14 8.77 -8.62 -1.51
C GLY A 14 9.11 -7.19 -1.97
N MET A 15 10.14 -7.07 -2.80
CA MET A 15 10.57 -5.76 -3.33
C MET A 15 9.55 -5.20 -4.33
N ALA A 16 8.95 -6.06 -5.17
CA ALA A 16 7.89 -5.71 -6.09
C ALA A 16 6.64 -5.22 -5.36
N THR A 17 6.15 -5.96 -4.35
CA THR A 17 4.95 -5.57 -3.59
C THR A 17 5.16 -4.27 -2.81
N ALA A 18 6.34 -4.06 -2.22
CA ALA A 18 6.69 -2.80 -1.57
C ALA A 18 6.63 -1.60 -2.55
N ARG A 19 7.16 -1.76 -3.76
CA ARG A 19 7.10 -0.72 -4.81
C ARG A 19 5.66 -0.50 -5.30
N ILE A 20 4.90 -1.56 -5.55
CA ILE A 20 3.50 -1.48 -5.97
C ILE A 20 2.66 -0.77 -4.92
N HIS A 21 2.82 -1.10 -3.64
CA HIS A 21 2.11 -0.42 -2.55
C HIS A 21 2.41 1.08 -2.52
N ARG A 22 3.67 1.48 -2.64
CA ARG A 22 4.03 2.90 -2.70
C ARG A 22 3.45 3.58 -3.94
N PHE A 23 3.53 2.94 -5.10
CA PHE A 23 3.01 3.49 -6.35
C PHE A 23 1.49 3.70 -6.30
N SER A 24 0.73 2.69 -5.88
CA SER A 24 -0.73 2.73 -5.88
C SER A 24 -1.35 3.56 -4.75
N ASN A 25 -0.58 3.91 -3.70
CA ASN A 25 -1.09 4.62 -2.52
C ASN A 25 -0.43 6.00 -2.31
N GLY A 26 -0.01 6.65 -3.40
CA GLY A 26 0.48 8.04 -3.37
C GLY A 26 1.84 8.19 -2.69
N GLY A 27 2.77 7.28 -2.95
CA GLY A 27 4.12 7.27 -2.39
C GLY A 27 4.22 6.71 -0.97
N LYS A 28 3.09 6.31 -0.37
CA LYS A 28 2.99 5.86 1.03
C LYS A 28 2.73 4.36 1.11
N GLU A 29 2.81 3.81 2.31
CA GLU A 29 2.37 2.43 2.56
C GLU A 29 0.86 2.27 2.31
N LYS A 30 0.46 1.06 1.91
CA LYS A 30 -0.95 0.70 1.78
C LYS A 30 -1.59 0.70 3.17
N ARG A 31 -2.74 1.34 3.32
CA ARG A 31 -3.49 1.33 4.58
C ARG A 31 -3.99 -0.08 4.89
N VAL A 32 -3.70 -0.57 6.09
CA VAL A 32 -4.18 -1.86 6.57
C VAL A 32 -5.31 -1.60 7.58
N ALA A 33 -6.48 -2.17 7.30
CA ALA A 33 -7.67 -2.02 8.13
C ALA A 33 -8.05 -3.38 8.72
N HIS A 34 -7.37 -3.78 9.79
CA HIS A 34 -7.69 -5.00 10.55
C HIS A 34 -8.99 -4.86 11.35
N TYR A 35 -9.31 -3.62 11.76
CA TYR A 35 -10.50 -3.32 12.55
C TYR A 35 -11.48 -2.44 11.79
N SER A 36 -12.78 -2.57 12.11
CA SER A 36 -13.86 -1.78 11.49
C SER A 36 -13.68 -0.28 11.66
N TYR A 37 -13.12 0.17 12.79
CA TYR A 37 -12.81 1.58 13.01
C TYR A 37 -11.76 2.11 12.02
N GLN A 38 -10.72 1.33 11.71
CA GLN A 38 -9.71 1.70 10.72
C GLN A 38 -10.30 1.82 9.32
N TRP A 39 -11.24 0.93 8.97
CA TRP A 39 -12.00 0.99 7.72
C TRP A 39 -12.90 2.22 7.66
N TYR A 40 -13.64 2.52 8.73
CA TYR A 40 -14.49 3.70 8.81
C TYR A 40 -13.69 4.99 8.57
N LEU A 41 -12.50 5.10 9.18
CA LEU A 41 -11.60 6.22 8.94
C LEU A 41 -11.05 6.25 7.50
N MET A 42 -10.72 5.11 6.91
CA MET A 42 -10.29 5.03 5.50
C MET A 42 -11.39 5.49 4.54
N GLU A 43 -12.64 5.14 4.80
CA GLU A 43 -13.81 5.60 4.04
C GLU A 43 -14.12 7.08 4.26
N ARG A 44 -13.87 7.61 5.47
CA ARG A 44 -13.90 9.06 5.71
C ARG A 44 -12.86 9.76 4.83
N ASP A 45 -11.63 9.29 4.82
CA ASP A 45 -10.55 9.88 4.01
C ASP A 45 -10.89 9.82 2.52
N ARG A 46 -11.47 8.71 2.03
CA ARG A 46 -11.98 8.60 0.66
C ARG A 46 -13.01 9.68 0.33
N ARG A 47 -13.99 9.92 1.22
CA ARG A 47 -15.05 10.93 1.02
C ARG A 47 -14.49 12.35 1.05
N VAL A 48 -13.62 12.66 2.02
CA VAL A 48 -13.00 13.98 2.17
C VAL A 48 -11.99 14.28 1.06
N SER A 49 -11.42 13.26 0.42
CA SER A 49 -10.45 13.45 -0.68
C SER A 49 -10.99 14.26 -1.87
N GLY A 50 -12.32 14.24 -2.11
CA GLY A 50 -12.97 14.88 -3.26
C GLY A 50 -12.71 14.21 -4.62
N VAL A 51 -11.80 13.23 -4.68
CA VAL A 51 -11.40 12.51 -5.91
C VAL A 51 -11.62 11.00 -5.78
N ASN A 52 -12.40 10.59 -4.78
CA ASN A 52 -12.70 9.19 -4.50
C ASN A 52 -11.45 8.30 -4.28
N ARG A 53 -10.38 8.85 -3.70
CA ARG A 53 -9.13 8.12 -3.40
C ARG A 53 -8.68 8.39 -1.98
N TYR A 54 -8.74 7.38 -1.13
CA TYR A 54 -8.45 7.50 0.32
C TYR A 54 -7.02 7.93 0.64
N TYR A 55 -6.05 7.65 -0.24
CA TYR A 55 -4.65 7.98 0.00
C TYR A 55 -4.32 9.46 -0.31
N VAL A 56 -5.26 10.23 -0.88
CA VAL A 56 -5.11 11.66 -1.13
C VAL A 56 -5.50 12.42 0.13
N SER A 57 -4.50 12.74 0.96
CA SER A 57 -4.68 13.46 2.22
C SER A 57 -5.03 14.93 1.95
N LYS A 58 -5.93 15.48 2.78
CA LYS A 58 -6.27 16.91 2.81
C LYS A 58 -5.77 17.47 4.15
N GLY A 59 -5.09 18.61 4.08
CA GLY A 59 -4.63 19.38 5.24
C GLY A 59 -5.69 20.39 5.68
#